data_AF-W4LIE2-F1
#
_entry.id   AF-W4LIE2-F1
#
_cell.length_a   1.000
_cell.length_b   1.000
_cell.length_c   1.000
_cell.angle_alpha   90.00
_cell.angle_beta   90.00
_cell.angle_gamma   90.00
#
_symmetry.space_group_name_H-M   'P 1'
#
loop_
_entity.id
_entity.type
_entity.pdbx_description
1 polymer ?
#
loop_
_entity_poly.entity_id
_entity_poly.type
_entity_poly.pdbx_seq_one_letter_code
_entity_poly.pdbx_strand_id
1 'polypeptide(L)'
;MACAMARLGRAAESLAQLELALATYRASEYRHSRSLILNMVAETYFYAGRIETALALLQEIEVFIDRTGEYIGDVGLYGLRGQVLQNQGDYRSAEACFVRALILARQRHAKGAELRAAILLSRLWQEQGQQEQARDLLLPIYNRFAEGYDTVDLRTAKALLNELA
;
A
#
# COMPACT_ATOMS: atom_id res chain seq x y z
N MET A 1 -1.52 15.62 -0.69
CA MET A 1 -0.33 16.36 -0.20
C MET A 1 0.41 15.63 0.94
N ALA A 2 -0.26 14.97 1.89
CA ALA A 2 0.43 14.28 2.99
C ALA A 2 1.27 13.03 2.61
N CYS A 3 0.83 12.19 1.66
CA CYS A 3 1.61 11.02 1.19
C CYS A 3 2.97 11.40 0.56
N ALA A 4 3.10 12.59 -0.03
CA ALA A 4 4.37 13.05 -0.58
C ALA A 4 5.36 13.46 0.53
N MET A 5 4.85 13.97 1.66
CA MET A 5 5.67 14.41 2.80
C MET A 5 6.14 13.24 3.66
N ALA A 6 5.29 12.23 3.87
CA ALA A 6 5.67 11.00 4.58
C ALA A 6 6.83 10.26 3.89
N ARG A 7 6.85 10.25 2.55
CA ARG A 7 7.91 9.62 1.73
C ARG A 7 9.24 10.36 1.71
N LEU A 8 9.29 11.62 2.17
CA LEU A 8 10.49 12.47 2.19
C LEU A 8 11.19 12.49 3.55
N GLY A 9 10.91 11.54 4.44
CA GLY A 9 11.50 11.50 5.79
C GLY A 9 10.91 12.54 6.75
N ARG A 10 9.88 13.28 6.35
CA ARG A 10 9.09 14.20 7.18
C ARG A 10 7.87 13.51 7.81
N ALA A 11 7.94 12.20 7.95
CA ALA A 11 6.85 11.37 8.47
C ALA A 11 6.35 11.88 9.83
N ALA A 12 7.26 12.26 10.74
CA ALA A 12 6.92 12.77 12.08
C ALA A 12 6.12 14.09 12.06
N GLU A 13 6.50 15.06 11.22
CA GLU A 13 5.77 16.33 11.07
C GLU A 13 4.40 16.12 10.40
N SER A 14 4.34 15.20 9.41
CA SER A 14 3.07 14.83 8.79
C SER A 14 2.15 14.08 9.75
N LEU A 15 2.72 13.36 10.73
CA LEU A 15 1.97 12.51 11.64
C LEU A 15 1.11 13.31 12.62
N ALA A 16 1.67 14.34 13.26
CA ALA A 16 0.91 15.16 14.22
C ALA A 16 -0.29 15.87 13.56
N GLN A 17 -0.12 16.34 12.31
CA GLN A 17 -1.21 16.95 11.54
C GLN A 17 -2.28 15.93 11.13
N LEU A 18 -1.85 14.71 10.77
CA LEU A 18 -2.75 13.61 10.40
C LEU A 18 -3.49 13.05 11.63
N GLU A 19 -2.85 12.96 12.80
CA GLU A 19 -3.47 12.56 14.07
C GLU A 19 -4.52 13.58 14.52
N LEU A 20 -4.23 14.88 14.39
CA LEU A 20 -5.19 15.94 14.68
C LEU A 20 -6.38 15.90 13.71
N ALA A 21 -6.13 15.71 12.41
CA ALA A 21 -7.17 15.52 11.42
C ALA A 21 -8.02 14.29 11.75
N LEU A 22 -7.40 13.17 12.13
CA LEU A 22 -8.09 11.95 12.51
C LEU A 22 -8.95 12.14 13.78
N ALA A 23 -8.45 12.81 14.81
CA ALA A 23 -9.22 13.11 16.03
C ALA A 23 -10.45 13.98 15.71
N THR A 24 -10.27 14.99 14.86
CA THR A 24 -11.36 15.87 14.40
C THR A 24 -12.40 15.09 13.59
N TYR A 25 -11.95 14.18 12.71
CA TYR A 25 -12.84 13.33 11.91
C TYR A 25 -13.56 12.27 12.75
N ARG A 26 -12.88 11.65 13.73
CA ARG A 26 -13.50 10.70 14.67
C ARG A 26 -14.60 11.34 15.52
N ALA A 27 -14.48 12.64 15.80
CA ALA A 27 -15.49 13.42 16.50
C ALA A 27 -16.65 13.91 15.58
N SER A 28 -16.51 13.78 14.26
CA SER A 28 -17.53 14.20 13.30
C SER A 28 -18.48 13.05 12.91
N GLU A 29 -19.76 13.34 12.69
CA GLU A 29 -20.74 12.37 12.17
C GLU A 29 -20.60 12.11 10.67
N TYR A 30 -19.70 12.83 9.99
CA TYR A 30 -19.44 12.66 8.56
C TYR A 30 -18.80 11.30 8.31
N ARG A 31 -19.60 10.40 7.74
CA ARG A 31 -19.16 9.06 7.37
C ARG A 31 -18.25 9.13 6.16
N HIS A 32 -18.71 9.81 5.10
CA HIS A 32 -18.00 9.93 3.83
C HIS A 32 -16.53 10.38 3.95
N SER A 33 -15.64 9.59 3.37
CA SER A 33 -14.17 9.77 3.30
C SER A 33 -13.39 9.32 4.53
N ARG A 34 -14.03 8.71 5.54
CA ARG A 34 -13.33 8.25 6.75
C ARG A 34 -12.31 7.14 6.46
N SER A 35 -12.66 6.19 5.58
CA SER A 35 -11.76 5.11 5.15
C SER A 35 -10.51 5.63 4.43
N LEU A 36 -10.62 6.72 3.67
CA LEU A 36 -9.50 7.35 2.97
C LEU A 36 -8.49 7.99 3.94
N ILE A 37 -8.97 8.76 4.92
CA ILE A 37 -8.11 9.45 5.89
C ILE A 37 -7.41 8.45 6.79
N LEU A 38 -8.14 7.46 7.29
CA LEU A 38 -7.57 6.39 8.09
C LEU A 38 -6.48 5.62 7.31
N ASN A 39 -6.69 5.37 6.01
CA ASN A 39 -5.70 4.69 5.17
C ASN A 39 -4.43 5.55 5.00
N MET A 40 -4.57 6.85 4.76
CA MET A 40 -3.42 7.76 4.67
C MET A 40 -2.61 7.83 5.98
N VAL A 41 -3.31 7.81 7.12
CA VAL A 41 -2.67 7.80 8.45
C VAL A 41 -1.94 6.46 8.67
N ALA A 42 -2.56 5.33 8.32
CA ALA A 42 -1.96 4.02 8.45
C ALA A 42 -0.71 3.85 7.54
N GLU A 43 -0.76 4.32 6.30
CA GLU A 43 0.43 4.37 5.42
C GLU A 43 1.56 5.20 6.06
N THR A 44 1.23 6.33 6.67
CA THR A 44 2.22 7.21 7.31
C THR A 44 2.87 6.51 8.51
N TYR A 45 2.10 5.83 9.36
CA TYR A 45 2.64 5.04 10.46
C TYR A 45 3.53 3.89 9.98
N PHE A 46 3.13 3.22 8.89
CA PHE A 46 3.93 2.14 8.31
C PHE A 46 5.29 2.64 7.84
N TYR A 47 5.34 3.72 7.05
CA TYR A 47 6.60 4.31 6.60
C TYR A 47 7.43 4.92 7.75
N ALA A 48 6.80 5.27 8.87
CA ALA A 48 7.48 5.70 10.10
C ALA A 48 7.99 4.52 10.96
N GLY A 49 7.84 3.27 10.52
CA GLY A 49 8.24 2.07 11.27
C GLY A 49 7.32 1.70 12.44
N ARG A 50 6.20 2.40 12.62
CA ARG A 50 5.19 2.12 13.66
C ARG A 50 4.16 1.10 13.16
N ILE A 51 4.66 -0.10 12.88
CA ILE A 51 3.91 -1.18 12.22
C ILE A 51 2.64 -1.55 13.01
N GLU A 52 2.74 -1.72 14.33
CA GLU A 52 1.60 -2.07 15.20
C GLU A 52 0.50 -1.00 15.20
N THR A 53 0.86 0.27 15.12
CA THR A 53 -0.13 1.37 15.07
C THR A 53 -0.80 1.43 13.71
N ALA A 54 -0.03 1.21 12.63
CA ALA A 54 -0.59 1.09 11.29
C ALA A 54 -1.60 -0.07 11.26
N LEU A 55 -1.24 -1.23 11.81
CA LEU A 55 -2.09 -2.42 11.92
C LEU A 55 -3.42 -2.18 12.62
N ALA A 56 -3.39 -1.57 13.80
CA ALA A 56 -4.60 -1.26 14.56
C ALA A 56 -5.55 -0.35 13.75
N LEU A 57 -5.00 0.61 12.99
CA LEU A 57 -5.79 1.47 12.13
C LEU A 57 -6.40 0.75 10.93
N LEU A 58 -5.68 -0.19 10.30
CA LEU A 58 -6.26 -1.02 9.23
C LEU A 58 -7.43 -1.85 9.76
N GLN A 59 -7.30 -2.42 10.96
CA GLN A 59 -8.38 -3.17 11.57
C GLN A 59 -9.60 -2.28 11.87
N GLU A 60 -9.39 -1.03 12.32
CA GLU A 60 -10.47 -0.05 12.48
C GLU A 60 -11.16 0.26 11.13
N ILE A 61 -10.38 0.41 10.05
CA ILE A 61 -10.90 0.65 8.70
C ILE A 61 -11.77 -0.52 8.25
N GLU A 62 -11.33 -1.76 8.50
CA GLU A 62 -12.06 -2.97 8.11
C GLU A 62 -13.39 -3.10 8.84
N VAL A 63 -13.39 -2.93 10.17
CA VAL A 63 -14.62 -2.93 10.96
C VAL A 63 -15.56 -1.81 10.51
N PHE A 64 -15.01 -0.64 10.14
CA PHE A 64 -15.82 0.46 9.61
C PHE A 64 -16.45 0.11 8.26
N ILE A 65 -15.68 -0.48 7.33
CA ILE A 65 -16.18 -0.94 6.02
C ILE A 65 -17.29 -1.98 6.20
N ASP A 66 -17.05 -3.01 7.03
CA ASP A 66 -18.02 -4.09 7.26
C ASP A 66 -19.34 -3.56 7.85
N ARG A 67 -19.28 -2.54 8.70
CA ARG A 67 -20.46 -1.94 9.33
C ARG A 67 -21.21 -0.95 8.44
N THR A 68 -20.52 -0.25 7.55
CA THR A 68 -21.09 0.93 6.85
C THR A 68 -21.22 0.75 5.35
N GLY A 69 -20.52 -0.23 4.77
CA GLY A 69 -20.37 -0.39 3.32
C GLY A 69 -19.56 0.74 2.68
N GLU A 70 -19.05 1.70 3.46
CA GLU A 70 -18.33 2.85 2.95
C GLU A 70 -16.86 2.47 2.68
N TYR A 71 -16.58 2.18 1.41
CA TYR A 71 -15.23 1.82 0.99
C TYR A 71 -14.75 2.62 -0.20
N ILE A 72 -13.90 3.62 0.05
CA ILE A 72 -13.05 4.19 -0.99
C ILE A 72 -11.85 3.27 -1.08
N GLY A 73 -12.00 2.20 -1.88
CA GLY A 73 -11.15 1.03 -1.74
C GLY A 73 -9.70 1.20 -2.11
N ASP A 74 -8.89 1.76 -1.23
CA ASP A 74 -7.56 2.23 -1.55
C ASP A 74 -6.57 1.07 -1.75
N VAL A 75 -5.71 1.23 -2.74
CA VAL A 75 -4.65 0.30 -3.11
C VAL A 75 -3.67 0.11 -1.95
N GLY A 76 -3.43 1.16 -1.17
CA GLY A 76 -2.51 1.14 -0.03
C GLY A 76 -2.92 0.16 1.07
N LEU A 77 -4.22 0.10 1.39
CA LEU A 77 -4.77 -0.76 2.45
C LEU A 77 -4.48 -2.24 2.18
N TYR A 78 -4.78 -2.70 0.97
CA TYR A 78 -4.54 -4.09 0.58
C TYR A 78 -3.04 -4.42 0.50
N GLY A 79 -2.21 -3.48 0.01
CA GLY A 79 -0.76 -3.65 0.02
C GLY A 79 -0.19 -3.79 1.44
N LEU A 80 -0.70 -3.02 2.40
CA LEU A 80 -0.24 -3.11 3.78
C LEU A 80 -0.74 -4.38 4.48
N ARG A 81 -2.02 -4.73 4.31
CA ARG A 81 -2.59 -5.97 4.85
C ARG A 81 -1.85 -7.20 4.32
N GLY A 82 -1.50 -7.21 3.03
CA GLY A 82 -0.76 -8.33 2.44
C GLY A 82 0.61 -8.54 3.09
N GLN A 83 1.37 -7.47 3.32
CA GLN A 83 2.69 -7.54 3.98
C GLN A 83 2.59 -8.06 5.42
N VAL A 84 1.52 -7.71 6.12
CA VAL A 84 1.26 -8.19 7.48
C VAL A 84 1.00 -9.69 7.49
N LEU A 85 0.12 -10.16 6.61
CA LEU A 85 -0.21 -11.58 6.49
C LEU A 85 1.02 -12.39 6.07
N GLN A 86 1.85 -11.84 5.19
CA GLN A 86 3.14 -12.44 4.80
C GLN A 86 4.07 -12.60 6.01
N ASN A 87 4.23 -11.55 6.84
CA ASN A 87 5.04 -11.62 8.06
C ASN A 87 4.51 -12.62 9.09
N GLN A 88 3.20 -12.91 9.06
CA GLN A 88 2.56 -13.94 9.90
C GLN A 88 2.66 -15.35 9.29
N GLY A 89 3.25 -15.49 8.10
CA GLY A 89 3.37 -16.75 7.38
C GLY A 89 2.12 -17.16 6.59
N ASP A 90 1.07 -16.33 6.55
CA ASP A 90 -0.11 -16.55 5.72
C ASP A 90 0.10 -15.97 4.31
N TYR A 91 0.99 -16.63 3.56
CA TYR A 91 1.37 -16.23 2.21
C TYR A 91 0.20 -16.23 1.23
N ARG A 92 -0.79 -17.13 1.42
CA ARG A 92 -1.95 -17.24 0.52
C ARG A 92 -2.87 -16.04 0.66
N SER A 93 -3.18 -15.64 1.90
CA SER A 93 -4.00 -14.45 2.14
C SER A 93 -3.24 -13.18 1.77
N ALA A 94 -1.92 -13.16 1.95
CA ALA A 94 -1.07 -12.06 1.49
C ALA A 94 -1.16 -11.85 -0.02
N GLU A 95 -1.01 -12.94 -0.80
CA GLU A 95 -1.13 -12.92 -2.26
C GLU A 95 -2.49 -12.35 -2.70
N ALA A 96 -3.57 -12.84 -2.11
CA ALA A 96 -4.92 -12.37 -2.42
C ALA A 96 -5.09 -10.85 -2.17
N CYS A 97 -4.44 -10.32 -1.13
CA CYS A 97 -4.41 -8.89 -0.86
C CYS A 97 -3.64 -8.12 -1.94
N PHE A 98 -2.42 -8.58 -2.31
CA PHE A 98 -1.63 -7.92 -3.34
C PHE A 98 -2.32 -7.94 -4.72
N VAL A 99 -2.99 -9.04 -5.07
CA VAL A 99 -3.78 -9.15 -6.30
C VAL A 99 -4.93 -8.14 -6.29
N ARG A 100 -5.66 -8.00 -5.16
CA ARG A 100 -6.71 -6.98 -5.02
C ARG A 100 -6.16 -5.56 -5.14
N ALA A 101 -5.02 -5.27 -4.53
CA ALA A 101 -4.35 -3.99 -4.65
C ALA A 101 -4.03 -3.67 -6.12
N LEU A 102 -3.49 -4.63 -6.86
CA LEU A 102 -3.15 -4.48 -8.27
C LEU A 102 -4.38 -4.20 -9.14
N ILE A 103 -5.48 -4.95 -8.93
CA ILE A 103 -6.73 -4.76 -9.67
C ILE A 103 -7.28 -3.34 -9.45
N LEU A 104 -7.33 -2.89 -8.20
CA LEU A 104 -7.83 -1.55 -7.86
C LEU A 104 -6.93 -0.44 -8.41
N ALA A 105 -5.62 -0.64 -8.40
CA ALA A 105 -4.68 0.31 -8.98
C ALA A 105 -4.90 0.50 -10.48
N ARG A 106 -5.13 -0.60 -11.20
CA ARG A 106 -5.46 -0.59 -12.63
C ARG A 106 -6.78 0.10 -12.91
N GLN A 107 -7.83 -0.24 -12.15
CA GLN A 107 -9.15 0.38 -12.28
C GLN A 107 -9.11 1.90 -12.06
N ARG A 108 -8.24 2.38 -11.17
CA ARG A 108 -8.07 3.81 -10.90
C ARG A 108 -7.02 4.50 -11.77
N HIS A 109 -6.42 3.79 -12.72
CA HIS A 109 -5.31 4.29 -13.55
C HIS A 109 -4.15 4.87 -12.70
N ALA A 110 -3.98 4.37 -11.47
CA ALA A 110 -3.01 4.85 -10.51
C ALA A 110 -1.66 4.16 -10.73
N LYS A 111 -0.92 4.58 -11.76
CA LYS A 111 0.33 3.91 -12.21
C LYS A 111 1.33 3.63 -11.09
N GLY A 112 1.60 4.61 -10.21
CA GLY A 112 2.53 4.42 -9.09
C GLY A 112 2.02 3.39 -8.06
N ALA A 113 0.71 3.30 -7.86
CA ALA A 113 0.11 2.30 -6.99
C ALA A 113 0.11 0.90 -7.65
N GLU A 114 -0.06 0.84 -8.97
CA GLU A 114 0.05 -0.40 -9.75
C GLU A 114 1.46 -0.97 -9.64
N LEU A 115 2.49 -0.13 -9.81
CA LEU A 115 3.88 -0.53 -9.66
C LEU A 115 4.18 -1.06 -8.25
N ARG A 116 3.72 -0.36 -7.20
CA ARG A 116 3.91 -0.82 -5.81
C ARG A 116 3.27 -2.19 -5.56
N ALA A 117 2.02 -2.39 -5.99
CA ALA A 117 1.33 -3.66 -5.82
C ALA A 117 2.04 -4.79 -6.59
N ALA A 118 2.53 -4.50 -7.81
CA ALA A 118 3.28 -5.46 -8.61
C ALA A 118 4.62 -5.85 -7.96
N ILE A 119 5.35 -4.90 -7.35
CA ILE A 119 6.59 -5.20 -6.62
C ILE A 119 6.31 -6.15 -5.45
N LEU A 120 5.28 -5.87 -4.63
CA LEU A 120 4.93 -6.70 -3.49
C LEU A 120 4.57 -8.14 -3.91
N LEU A 121 3.74 -8.27 -4.93
CA LEU A 121 3.33 -9.57 -5.47
C LEU A 121 4.53 -10.33 -6.09
N SER A 122 5.40 -9.62 -6.79
CA SER A 122 6.58 -10.22 -7.43
C SER A 122 7.62 -10.68 -6.40
N ARG A 123 7.80 -9.96 -5.28
CA ARG A 123 8.65 -10.42 -4.17
C ARG A 123 8.09 -11.67 -3.52
N LEU A 124 6.78 -11.71 -3.27
CA LEU A 124 6.14 -12.89 -2.71
C LEU A 124 6.35 -14.12 -3.59
N TRP A 125 6.15 -14.00 -4.91
CA TRP A 125 6.40 -15.08 -5.86
C TRP A 125 7.89 -15.46 -5.98
N GLN A 126 8.81 -14.49 -5.91
CA GLN A 126 10.25 -14.74 -5.85
C GLN A 126 10.60 -15.61 -4.62
N GLU A 127 10.09 -15.28 -3.44
CA GLU A 127 10.29 -16.04 -2.20
C GLU A 127 9.74 -17.48 -2.30
N GLN A 128 8.71 -17.69 -3.12
CA GLN A 128 8.11 -18.99 -3.40
C GLN A 128 8.78 -19.74 -4.57
N GLY A 129 9.86 -19.19 -5.14
CA GLY A 129 10.59 -19.80 -6.27
C GLY A 129 9.95 -19.58 -7.64
N GLN A 130 8.89 -18.77 -7.74
CA GLN A 130 8.16 -18.49 -8.98
C GLN A 130 8.74 -17.26 -9.72
N GLN A 131 10.03 -17.33 -10.05
CA GLN A 131 10.77 -16.18 -10.61
C GLN A 131 10.23 -15.71 -11.97
N GLU A 132 9.88 -16.65 -12.87
CA GLU A 132 9.35 -16.33 -14.20
C GLU A 132 8.03 -15.55 -14.10
N GLN A 133 7.10 -16.01 -13.25
CA GLN A 133 5.82 -15.37 -13.01
C GLN A 133 5.98 -13.95 -12.41
N ALA A 134 6.91 -13.79 -11.47
CA ALA A 134 7.26 -12.49 -10.90
C ALA A 134 7.80 -11.52 -11.97
N ARG A 135 8.68 -12.01 -12.85
CA ARG A 135 9.25 -11.21 -13.93
C ARG A 135 8.21 -10.79 -14.95
N ASP A 136 7.37 -11.73 -15.38
CA ASP A 136 6.33 -11.52 -16.40
C ASP A 136 5.28 -10.50 -15.95
N LEU A 137 5.00 -10.44 -14.65
CA LEU A 137 4.14 -9.40 -14.08
C LEU A 137 4.85 -8.03 -14.04
N LEU A 138 6.05 -7.98 -13.50
CA LEU A 138 6.70 -6.71 -13.14
C LEU A 138 7.30 -5.97 -14.35
N LEU A 139 7.91 -6.70 -15.29
CA LEU A 139 8.63 -6.14 -16.43
C LEU A 139 7.75 -5.23 -17.31
N PRO A 140 6.54 -5.64 -17.76
CA PRO A 140 5.70 -4.78 -18.59
C PRO A 140 5.18 -3.56 -17.84
N ILE A 141 5.01 -3.65 -16.51
CA ILE A 141 4.57 -2.51 -15.68
C ILE A 141 5.73 -1.51 -15.54
N TYR A 142 6.94 -1.98 -15.27
CA TYR A 142 8.15 -1.16 -15.21
C TYR A 142 8.40 -0.39 -16.52
N ASN A 143 8.31 -1.08 -17.66
CA ASN A 143 8.57 -0.50 -18.98
C ASN A 143 7.54 0.56 -19.42
N ARG A 144 6.40 0.70 -18.74
CA ARG A 144 5.41 1.75 -19.02
C ARG A 144 5.77 3.12 -18.45
N PHE A 145 6.80 3.19 -17.60
CA PHE A 145 7.30 4.45 -17.06
C PHE A 145 8.36 5.03 -18.00
N ALA A 146 8.12 6.24 -18.51
CA ALA A 146 9.10 6.98 -19.30
C ALA A 146 9.98 7.90 -18.43
N GLU A 147 9.55 8.18 -17.20
CA GLU A 147 10.15 9.16 -16.29
C GLU A 147 10.03 8.67 -14.83
N GLY A 148 10.74 9.31 -13.90
CA GLY A 148 10.65 9.03 -12.47
C GLY A 148 11.51 7.86 -11.99
N TYR A 149 12.50 7.43 -12.78
CA TYR A 149 13.42 6.34 -12.42
C TYR A 149 14.20 6.54 -11.11
N ASP A 150 14.29 7.79 -10.63
CA ASP A 150 14.90 8.13 -9.34
C ASP A 150 13.96 7.90 -8.14
N THR A 151 12.68 7.65 -8.39
CA THR A 151 11.72 7.30 -7.33
C THR A 151 12.10 5.97 -6.69
N VAL A 152 11.80 5.84 -5.39
CA VAL A 152 12.09 4.62 -4.64
C VAL A 152 11.46 3.40 -5.31
N ASP A 153 10.20 3.50 -5.73
CA ASP A 153 9.47 2.37 -6.30
C ASP A 153 10.09 1.88 -7.62
N LEU A 154 10.50 2.77 -8.52
CA LEU A 154 11.15 2.39 -9.78
C LEU A 154 12.56 1.82 -9.58
N ARG A 155 13.32 2.33 -8.60
CA ARG A 155 14.61 1.72 -8.22
C ARG A 155 14.43 0.32 -7.64
N THR A 156 13.44 0.13 -6.77
CA THR A 156 13.11 -1.17 -6.19
C THR A 156 12.65 -2.15 -7.27
N ALA A 157 11.81 -1.73 -8.22
CA ALA A 157 11.38 -2.57 -9.34
C ALA A 157 12.56 -3.00 -10.21
N LYS A 158 13.48 -2.08 -10.54
CA LYS A 158 14.68 -2.39 -11.32
C LYS A 158 15.59 -3.41 -10.61
N ALA A 159 15.84 -3.20 -9.32
CA ALA A 159 16.65 -4.13 -8.52
C ALA A 159 16.02 -5.54 -8.52
N LEU A 160 14.71 -5.63 -8.28
CA LEU A 160 13.99 -6.89 -8.30
C LEU A 160 14.03 -7.56 -9.68
N LEU A 161 13.84 -6.82 -10.77
CA LEU A 161 13.95 -7.37 -12.12
C LEU A 161 15.35 -7.93 -12.44
N ASN A 162 16.41 -7.35 -11.86
CA ASN A 162 17.77 -7.88 -12.00
C ASN A 162 17.98 -9.16 -11.18
N GLU A 163 17.31 -9.31 -10.04
CA GLU A 163 17.34 -10.54 -9.22
C GLU A 163 16.51 -11.67 -9.84
N LEU A 164 15.54 -11.34 -10.70
CA LEU A 164 14.67 -12.27 -11.44
C LEU A 164 15.23 -12.63 -12.83
N ALA A 165 16.52 -12.36 -13.08
CA ALA A 165 17.21 -12.63 -14.33
C ALA A 165 18.23 -13.74 -14.20
#